data_AF-A0A368YHB9-F1
#
_entry.id   AF-A0A368YHB9-F1
#
_cell.length_a   1.000
_cell.length_b   1.000
_cell.length_c   1.000
_cell.angle_alpha   90.00
_cell.angle_beta   90.00
_cell.angle_gamma   90.00
#
_symmetry.space_group_name_H-M   'P 1'
#
loop_
_entity.id
_entity.type
_entity.pdbx_description
1 polymer ?
#
loop_
_entity_poly.entity_id
_entity_poly.type
_entity_poly.pdbx_seq_one_letter_code
_entity_poly.pdbx_strand_id
1 'polypeptide(L)'
;MIMKRFRDEYPPRFNPVTGTLRTPVLAMEMTSRPGERRLYAELLTLLGAPQRPRADIAQMEQAALRIMEAIGVRVQVIDEVHNILAGSYHEQRIVLNTLRFLSNRLQISLVCFGVNEAREAIGGDVQLARRFEQFTLNRWAANEQFETLVASILRNTPLRNPSLLTPKSLRRILQITEGITANIFHMINNLAIEAVESGREQITNEAVDNWETASPSRRSPGSLRSERPRADVGKDPSRTHCFSGISCERFRPRLP
;
A
#
# COMPACT_ATOMS: atom_id res chain seq x y z
N MET A 1 3.58 8.94 5.16
CA MET A 1 3.04 8.81 3.79
C MET A 1 1.85 9.74 3.66
N ILE A 2 1.74 10.51 2.56
CA ILE A 2 0.73 11.58 2.38
C ILE A 2 -0.69 11.04 2.53
N MET A 3 -0.98 9.88 1.94
CA MET A 3 -2.28 9.22 2.07
C MET A 3 -2.65 8.92 3.53
N LYS A 4 -1.71 8.39 4.33
CA LYS A 4 -1.95 8.13 5.75
C LYS A 4 -2.30 9.41 6.50
N ARG A 5 -1.52 10.47 6.28
CA ARG A 5 -1.79 11.78 6.91
C ARG A 5 -3.15 12.35 6.51
N PHE A 6 -3.51 12.29 5.23
CA PHE A 6 -4.83 12.74 4.76
C PHE A 6 -5.95 11.95 5.43
N ARG A 7 -5.82 10.63 5.56
CA ARG A 7 -6.79 9.80 6.28
C ARG A 7 -6.86 10.14 7.77
N ASP A 8 -5.73 10.42 8.40
CA ASP A 8 -5.65 10.77 9.82
C ASP A 8 -6.23 12.18 10.10
N GLU A 9 -6.18 13.10 9.14
CA GLU A 9 -6.85 14.41 9.19
C GLU A 9 -8.39 14.30 9.04
N TYR A 10 -8.87 13.24 8.37
CA TYR A 10 -10.30 12.97 8.15
C TYR A 10 -10.72 11.58 8.68
N PRO A 11 -10.58 11.31 9.99
CA PRO A 11 -10.84 9.99 10.55
C PRO A 11 -12.34 9.65 10.56
N PRO A 12 -12.71 8.36 10.61
CA PRO A 12 -14.08 7.95 10.83
C PRO A 12 -14.66 8.57 12.11
N ARG A 13 -15.85 9.17 12.01
CA ARG A 13 -16.55 9.80 13.14
C ARG A 13 -17.81 9.02 13.44
N PHE A 14 -17.87 8.41 14.62
CA PHE A 14 -19.08 7.77 15.11
C PHE A 14 -19.88 8.74 15.95
N ASN A 15 -21.17 8.90 15.64
CA ASN A 15 -22.10 9.64 16.47
C ASN A 15 -22.87 8.66 17.36
N PRO A 16 -22.65 8.66 18.69
CA PRO A 16 -23.31 7.72 19.60
C PRO A 16 -24.80 7.99 19.78
N VAL A 17 -25.26 9.21 19.51
CA VAL A 17 -26.68 9.58 19.64
C VAL A 17 -27.50 9.06 18.48
N THR A 18 -26.98 9.17 17.26
CA THR A 18 -27.66 8.68 16.04
C THR A 18 -27.27 7.26 15.68
N GLY A 19 -26.23 6.69 16.30
CA GLY A 19 -25.66 5.39 15.94
C GLY A 19 -24.98 5.38 14.56
N THR A 20 -24.70 6.55 13.97
CA THR A 20 -24.19 6.65 12.59
C THR A 20 -22.68 6.79 12.57
N LEU A 21 -22.02 5.92 11.81
CA LEU A 21 -20.62 6.06 11.44
C LEU A 21 -20.50 6.91 10.17
N ARG A 22 -19.63 7.92 10.17
CA ARG A 22 -19.26 8.68 8.97
C ARG A 22 -17.78 8.51 8.65
N THR A 23 -17.49 8.12 7.41
CA THR A 23 -16.14 7.93 6.89
C THR A 23 -16.01 8.70 5.59
N PRO A 24 -15.65 9.99 5.63
CA PRO A 24 -15.65 10.85 4.44
C PRO A 24 -14.55 10.47 3.43
N VAL A 25 -13.47 9.86 3.89
CA VAL A 25 -12.34 9.43 3.06
C VAL A 25 -12.20 7.91 3.15
N LEU A 26 -12.35 7.22 2.03
CA LEU A 26 -12.05 5.79 1.90
C LEU A 26 -10.80 5.63 1.06
N ALA A 27 -9.80 4.92 1.56
CA ALA A 27 -8.53 4.71 0.86
C ALA A 27 -8.32 3.23 0.57
N MET A 28 -7.91 2.92 -0.66
CA MET A 28 -7.58 1.56 -1.10
C MET A 28 -6.29 1.57 -1.92
N GLU A 29 -5.64 0.42 -2.01
CA GLU A 29 -4.52 0.19 -2.92
C GLU A 29 -5.00 -0.67 -4.10
N MET A 30 -4.62 -0.30 -5.33
CA MET A 30 -4.97 -1.07 -6.51
C MET A 30 -4.08 -2.32 -6.61
N THR A 31 -4.69 -3.51 -6.56
CA THR A 31 -3.95 -4.77 -6.59
C THR A 31 -3.31 -5.04 -7.96
N SER A 32 -2.18 -5.75 -8.00
CA SER A 32 -1.43 -6.09 -9.23
C SER A 32 -2.15 -7.03 -10.22
N ARG A 33 -3.38 -7.47 -9.92
CA ARG A 33 -4.25 -8.18 -10.87
C ARG A 33 -5.60 -7.46 -10.90
N PRO A 34 -5.75 -6.44 -11.76
CA PRO A 34 -6.93 -5.61 -11.79
C PRO A 34 -8.13 -6.39 -12.33
N GLY A 35 -9.31 -6.14 -11.76
CA GLY A 35 -10.57 -6.72 -12.22
C GLY A 35 -11.72 -6.29 -11.32
N GLU A 36 -12.92 -6.19 -11.88
CA GLU A 36 -14.11 -5.66 -11.18
C GLU A 36 -14.44 -6.40 -9.89
N ARG A 37 -14.46 -7.74 -9.95
CA ARG A 37 -14.72 -8.58 -8.77
C ARG A 37 -13.70 -8.32 -7.67
N ARG A 38 -12.41 -8.16 -8.01
CA ARG A 38 -11.36 -7.88 -7.04
C ARG A 38 -11.49 -6.48 -6.47
N LEU A 39 -11.79 -5.48 -7.31
CA LEU A 39 -12.03 -4.12 -6.88
C LEU A 39 -13.15 -4.06 -5.83
N TYR A 40 -14.30 -4.67 -6.11
CA TYR A 40 -15.39 -4.74 -5.13
C TYR A 40 -15.05 -5.61 -3.91
N ALA A 41 -14.25 -6.66 -4.09
CA ALA A 41 -13.81 -7.49 -2.97
C ALA A 41 -12.97 -6.67 -1.97
N GLU A 42 -12.01 -5.91 -2.47
CA GLU A 42 -11.16 -5.04 -1.66
C GLU A 42 -11.96 -3.91 -1.00
N LEU A 43 -12.85 -3.24 -1.76
CA LEU A 43 -13.72 -2.19 -1.20
C LEU A 43 -14.55 -2.70 -0.02
N LEU A 44 -15.25 -3.82 -0.21
CA LEU A 44 -16.07 -4.42 0.85
C LEU A 44 -15.22 -4.90 2.04
N THR A 45 -13.99 -5.37 1.80
CA THR A 45 -13.06 -5.73 2.87
C THR A 45 -12.67 -4.50 3.70
N LEU A 46 -12.36 -3.38 3.05
CA LEU A 46 -12.06 -2.09 3.70
C LEU A 46 -13.26 -1.53 4.46
N LEU A 47 -14.47 -1.78 3.97
CA LEU A 47 -15.72 -1.40 4.61
C LEU A 47 -16.11 -2.33 5.78
N GLY A 48 -15.34 -3.38 6.06
CA GLY A 48 -15.66 -4.38 7.09
C GLY A 48 -16.90 -5.21 6.77
N ALA A 49 -17.28 -5.30 5.50
CA ALA A 49 -18.49 -5.99 5.06
C ALA A 49 -18.21 -7.50 4.86
N PRO A 50 -19.07 -8.39 5.39
CA PRO A 50 -18.88 -9.82 5.22
C PRO A 50 -19.05 -10.23 3.76
N GLN A 51 -18.06 -10.95 3.24
CA GLN A 51 -18.02 -11.46 1.88
C GLN A 51 -18.55 -12.89 1.81
N ARG A 52 -19.53 -13.17 0.94
CA ARG A 52 -19.84 -14.55 0.59
C ARG A 52 -18.82 -15.05 -0.44
N PRO A 53 -18.21 -16.24 -0.30
CA PRO A 53 -17.19 -16.74 -1.22
C PRO A 53 -17.58 -16.80 -2.71
N ARG A 54 -18.89 -16.83 -3.01
CA ARG A 54 -19.46 -16.85 -4.36
C ARG A 54 -20.47 -15.73 -4.59
N ALA A 55 -20.32 -14.59 -3.90
CA ALA A 55 -21.18 -13.43 -4.16
C ALA A 55 -21.12 -13.06 -5.64
N ASP A 56 -22.27 -12.76 -6.23
CA ASP A 56 -22.30 -12.22 -7.59
C ASP A 56 -21.76 -10.78 -7.61
N ILE A 57 -21.19 -10.34 -8.73
CA ILE A 57 -20.61 -8.99 -8.87
C ILE A 57 -21.68 -7.93 -8.62
N ALA A 58 -22.91 -8.11 -9.14
CA ALA A 58 -23.99 -7.15 -8.91
C ALA A 58 -24.37 -7.03 -7.43
N GLN A 59 -24.30 -8.14 -6.68
CA GLN A 59 -24.55 -8.11 -5.23
C GLN A 59 -23.43 -7.37 -4.49
N MET A 60 -22.17 -7.57 -4.90
CA MET A 60 -21.01 -6.89 -4.33
C MET A 60 -21.07 -5.39 -4.60
N GLU A 61 -21.40 -5.00 -5.84
CA GLU A 61 -21.62 -3.61 -6.23
C GLU A 61 -22.70 -2.95 -5.37
N GLN A 62 -23.89 -3.55 -5.30
CA GLN A 62 -24.98 -3.00 -4.51
C GLN A 62 -24.62 -2.87 -3.03
N ALA A 63 -23.89 -3.83 -2.47
CA ALA A 63 -23.42 -3.77 -1.10
C ALA A 63 -22.42 -2.62 -0.91
N ALA A 64 -21.44 -2.48 -1.80
CA ALA A 64 -20.45 -1.41 -1.75
C ALA A 64 -21.12 -0.03 -1.84
N LEU A 65 -22.01 0.17 -2.83
CA LEU A 65 -22.75 1.42 -2.99
C LEU A 65 -23.56 1.78 -1.73
N ARG A 66 -24.36 0.84 -1.22
CA ARG A 66 -25.19 1.09 -0.02
C ARG A 66 -24.36 1.47 1.18
N ILE A 67 -23.24 0.77 1.43
CA ILE A 67 -22.40 1.04 2.60
C ILE A 67 -21.66 2.36 2.43
N MET A 68 -21.06 2.62 1.26
CA MET A 68 -20.35 3.88 0.99
C MET A 68 -21.29 5.09 1.10
N GLU A 69 -22.53 4.97 0.62
CA GLU A 69 -23.56 6.01 0.76
C GLU A 69 -23.98 6.18 2.24
N ALA A 70 -24.21 5.09 2.97
CA ALA A 70 -24.61 5.13 4.37
C ALA A 70 -23.55 5.75 5.30
N ILE A 71 -22.27 5.47 5.07
CA ILE A 71 -21.17 6.08 5.83
C ILE A 71 -20.74 7.44 5.28
N GLY A 72 -21.39 7.91 4.22
CA GLY A 72 -21.15 9.24 3.65
C GLY A 72 -19.75 9.44 3.11
N VAL A 73 -19.23 8.46 2.34
CA VAL A 73 -17.96 8.63 1.62
C VAL A 73 -18.07 9.80 0.65
N ARG A 74 -17.06 10.67 0.63
CA ARG A 74 -16.98 11.84 -0.25
C ARG A 74 -15.74 11.80 -1.14
N VAL A 75 -14.68 11.16 -0.67
CA VAL A 75 -13.41 11.01 -1.39
C VAL A 75 -13.00 9.54 -1.37
N GLN A 76 -12.73 8.98 -2.55
CA GLN A 76 -12.09 7.69 -2.72
C GLN A 76 -10.63 7.91 -3.13
N VAL A 77 -9.72 7.48 -2.27
CA VAL A 77 -8.29 7.45 -2.54
C VAL A 77 -7.91 6.09 -3.10
N ILE A 78 -7.11 6.06 -4.16
CA ILE A 78 -6.63 4.86 -4.83
C ILE A 78 -5.12 4.98 -4.98
N ASP A 79 -4.38 4.21 -4.19
CA ASP A 79 -2.93 4.10 -4.32
C ASP A 79 -2.55 3.09 -5.41
N GLU A 80 -1.34 3.22 -5.94
CA GLU A 80 -0.78 2.33 -6.96
C GLU A 80 -1.67 2.14 -8.20
N VAL A 81 -2.38 3.19 -8.64
CA VAL A 81 -3.39 3.09 -9.72
C VAL A 81 -2.83 2.55 -11.05
N HIS A 82 -1.52 2.69 -11.26
CA HIS A 82 -0.81 2.14 -12.41
C HIS A 82 -0.87 0.60 -12.48
N ASN A 83 -1.19 -0.10 -11.38
CA ASN A 83 -1.43 -1.54 -11.36
C ASN A 83 -2.62 -1.98 -12.23
N ILE A 84 -3.48 -1.05 -12.67
CA ILE A 84 -4.48 -1.31 -13.71
C ILE A 84 -3.81 -1.81 -15.00
N LEU A 85 -2.61 -1.33 -15.34
CA LEU A 85 -1.90 -1.72 -16.57
C LEU A 85 -1.43 -3.18 -16.56
N ALA A 86 -1.40 -3.84 -15.40
CA ALA A 86 -1.05 -5.26 -15.29
C ALA A 86 -2.14 -6.21 -15.83
N GLY A 87 -3.36 -5.72 -16.06
CA GLY A 87 -4.46 -6.48 -16.67
C GLY A 87 -4.48 -6.40 -18.19
N SER A 88 -5.27 -7.26 -18.81
CA SER A 88 -5.60 -7.15 -20.23
C SER A 88 -6.33 -5.84 -20.53
N TYR A 89 -6.27 -5.35 -21.78
CA TYR A 89 -7.01 -4.15 -22.20
C TYR A 89 -8.51 -4.20 -21.88
N HIS A 90 -9.12 -5.39 -21.90
CA HIS A 90 -10.51 -5.58 -21.53
C HIS A 90 -10.71 -5.36 -20.02
N GLU A 91 -9.88 -5.96 -19.17
CA GLU A 91 -9.94 -5.79 -17.72
C GLU A 91 -9.65 -4.33 -17.30
N GLN A 92 -8.69 -3.68 -17.95
CA GLN A 92 -8.40 -2.25 -17.75
C GLN A 92 -9.64 -1.40 -17.97
N ARG A 93 -10.33 -1.59 -19.10
CA ARG A 93 -11.57 -0.88 -19.42
C ARG A 93 -12.68 -1.16 -18.41
N ILE A 94 -12.83 -2.41 -17.99
CA ILE A 94 -13.82 -2.77 -16.96
C ILE A 94 -13.54 -1.99 -15.68
N VAL A 95 -12.31 -2.03 -15.14
CA VAL A 95 -11.96 -1.35 -13.89
C VAL A 95 -12.16 0.16 -14.00
N LEU A 96 -11.70 0.79 -15.07
CA LEU A 96 -11.88 2.24 -15.28
C LEU A 96 -13.36 2.61 -15.40
N ASN A 97 -14.17 1.79 -16.08
CA ASN A 97 -15.61 1.97 -16.15
C ASN A 97 -16.26 1.87 -14.76
N THR A 98 -15.86 0.89 -13.95
CA THR A 98 -16.35 0.72 -12.58
C THR A 98 -15.98 1.94 -11.72
N LEU A 99 -14.75 2.46 -11.81
CA LEU A 99 -14.33 3.67 -11.10
C LEU A 99 -15.15 4.91 -11.52
N ARG A 100 -15.35 5.08 -12.83
CA ARG A 100 -16.19 6.15 -13.39
C ARG A 100 -17.64 6.03 -12.91
N PHE A 101 -18.18 4.81 -12.88
CA PHE A 101 -19.52 4.53 -12.38
C PHE A 101 -19.65 4.87 -10.89
N LEU A 102 -18.74 4.39 -10.04
CA LEU A 102 -18.75 4.67 -8.60
C LEU A 102 -18.66 6.18 -8.31
N SER A 103 -17.74 6.89 -8.98
CA SER A 103 -17.61 8.34 -8.87
C SER A 103 -18.91 9.07 -9.22
N ASN A 104 -19.58 8.67 -10.31
CA ASN A 104 -20.85 9.27 -10.72
C ASN A 104 -21.99 8.94 -9.76
N ARG A 105 -22.16 7.66 -9.41
CA ARG A 105 -23.32 7.17 -8.65
C ARG A 105 -23.33 7.68 -7.22
N LEU A 106 -22.14 7.78 -6.61
CA LEU A 106 -21.96 8.25 -5.24
C LEU A 106 -21.63 9.75 -5.16
N GLN A 107 -21.42 10.41 -6.30
CA GLN A 107 -20.97 11.80 -6.39
C GLN A 107 -19.69 12.07 -5.56
N ILE A 108 -18.72 11.16 -5.67
CA ILE A 108 -17.46 11.19 -4.93
C ILE A 108 -16.30 11.66 -5.81
N SER A 109 -15.36 12.36 -5.18
CA SER A 109 -14.07 12.73 -5.78
C SER A 109 -13.11 11.55 -5.73
N LEU A 110 -12.37 11.34 -6.81
CA LEU A 110 -11.30 10.35 -6.87
C LEU A 110 -9.95 11.03 -6.71
N VAL A 111 -9.08 10.45 -5.88
CA VAL A 111 -7.69 10.87 -5.72
C VAL A 111 -6.82 9.65 -5.97
N CYS A 112 -5.99 9.70 -7.01
CA CYS A 112 -5.15 8.57 -7.40
C CYS A 112 -3.68 8.87 -7.14
N PHE A 113 -2.96 7.91 -6.58
CA PHE A 113 -1.52 7.93 -6.39
C PHE A 113 -0.88 6.81 -7.22
N GLY A 114 0.38 7.02 -7.60
CA GLY A 114 1.16 6.05 -8.35
C GLY A 114 2.40 6.69 -8.98
N VAL A 115 3.10 5.88 -9.77
CA VAL A 115 4.24 6.31 -10.58
C VAL A 115 3.78 6.98 -11.89
N ASN A 116 4.70 7.32 -12.78
CA ASN A 116 4.40 8.06 -14.02
C ASN A 116 3.35 7.35 -14.90
N GLU A 117 3.35 6.02 -14.87
CA GLU A 117 2.43 5.11 -15.54
C GLU A 117 0.98 5.24 -15.04
N ALA A 118 0.74 5.88 -13.88
CA ALA A 118 -0.60 6.19 -13.39
C ALA A 118 -1.39 7.04 -14.40
N ARG A 119 -0.69 7.95 -15.11
CA ARG A 119 -1.31 8.78 -16.15
C ARG A 119 -1.79 7.94 -17.32
N GLU A 120 -1.01 6.95 -17.73
CA GLU A 120 -1.36 6.03 -18.80
C GLU A 120 -2.54 5.15 -18.39
N ALA A 121 -2.51 4.61 -17.17
CA ALA A 121 -3.60 3.82 -16.60
C ALA A 121 -4.95 4.57 -16.63
N ILE A 122 -4.98 5.80 -16.14
CA ILE A 122 -6.19 6.64 -16.13
C ILE A 122 -6.58 7.07 -17.55
N GLY A 123 -5.59 7.29 -18.43
CA GLY A 123 -5.80 7.65 -19.84
C GLY A 123 -6.55 6.61 -20.66
N GLY A 124 -6.67 5.37 -20.18
CA GLY A 124 -7.48 4.32 -20.79
C GLY A 124 -8.99 4.64 -20.88
N ASP A 125 -9.49 5.59 -20.08
CA ASP A 125 -10.85 6.13 -20.17
C ASP A 125 -10.79 7.68 -20.25
N VAL A 126 -11.08 8.23 -21.44
CA VAL A 126 -11.01 9.68 -21.70
C VAL A 126 -12.00 10.49 -20.84
N GLN A 127 -13.17 9.93 -20.50
CA GLN A 127 -14.16 10.64 -19.69
C GLN A 127 -13.70 10.73 -18.23
N LEU A 128 -13.09 9.66 -17.75
CA LEU A 128 -12.52 9.61 -16.41
C LEU A 128 -11.28 10.52 -16.33
N ALA A 129 -10.36 10.42 -17.28
CA ALA A 129 -9.13 11.21 -17.33
C ALA A 129 -9.36 12.73 -17.29
N ARG A 130 -10.42 13.22 -17.96
CA ARG A 130 -10.79 14.65 -17.95
C ARG A 130 -11.17 15.20 -16.57
N ARG A 131 -11.42 14.34 -15.58
CA ARG A 131 -11.78 14.74 -14.22
C ARG A 131 -10.57 14.85 -13.29
N PHE A 132 -9.40 14.38 -13.74
CA PHE A 132 -8.18 14.39 -12.95
C PHE A 132 -7.32 15.59 -13.31
N GLU A 133 -6.86 16.29 -12.28
CA GLU A 133 -5.75 17.22 -12.36
C GLU A 133 -4.46 16.48 -11.98
N GLN A 134 -3.39 16.69 -12.75
CA GLN A 134 -2.12 16.02 -12.53
C GLN A 134 -1.21 16.85 -11.62
N PHE A 135 -0.76 16.22 -10.53
CA PHE A 135 0.29 16.77 -9.67
C PHE A 135 1.47 15.81 -9.65
N THR A 136 2.61 16.26 -10.18
CA THR A 136 3.85 15.49 -10.19
C THR A 136 4.73 15.92 -9.03
N LEU A 137 5.10 14.97 -8.17
CA LEU A 137 6.11 15.20 -7.14
C LEU A 137 7.49 15.01 -7.76
N ASN A 138 8.14 16.14 -8.08
CA ASN A 138 9.47 16.13 -8.66
C ASN A 138 10.52 15.63 -7.66
N ARG A 139 11.61 15.07 -8.20
CA ARG A 139 12.80 14.77 -7.41
C ARG A 139 13.36 16.04 -6.78
N TRP A 140 13.93 15.93 -5.60
CA TRP A 140 14.58 17.04 -4.94
C TRP A 140 15.79 17.51 -5.74
N ALA A 141 15.96 18.82 -5.81
CA ALA A 141 17.08 19.48 -6.45
C ALA A 141 17.85 20.31 -5.43
N ALA A 142 19.07 20.74 -5.79
CA ALA A 142 19.88 21.60 -4.93
C ALA A 142 19.27 23.01 -4.85
N ASN A 143 18.31 23.19 -3.93
CA ASN A 143 17.60 24.44 -3.69
C ASN A 143 17.25 24.58 -2.20
N GLU A 144 16.77 25.77 -1.82
CA GLU A 144 16.41 26.10 -0.45
C GLU A 144 15.32 25.16 0.13
N GLN A 145 14.42 24.65 -0.70
CA GLN A 145 13.39 23.70 -0.27
C GLN A 145 14.00 22.37 0.16
N PHE A 146 15.01 21.88 -0.56
CA PHE A 146 15.74 20.67 -0.18
C PHE A 146 16.57 20.88 1.09
N GLU A 147 17.23 22.03 1.23
CA GLU A 147 17.96 22.38 2.45
C GLU A 147 17.01 22.41 3.66
N THR A 148 15.82 22.99 3.48
CA THR A 148 14.75 23.01 4.48
C THR A 148 14.25 21.61 4.82
N LEU A 149 14.08 20.73 3.83
CA LEU A 149 13.72 19.33 4.06
C LEU A 149 14.78 18.64 4.94
N VAL A 150 16.04 18.68 4.53
CA VAL A 150 17.11 17.97 5.26
C VAL A 150 17.26 18.52 6.67
N ALA A 151 17.24 19.84 6.84
CA ALA A 151 17.27 20.47 8.16
C ALA A 151 16.08 20.02 9.03
N SER A 152 14.89 19.89 8.44
CA SER A 152 13.70 19.40 9.15
C SER A 152 13.84 17.93 9.54
N ILE A 153 14.40 17.08 8.67
CA ILE A 153 14.66 15.67 8.98
C ILE A 153 15.66 15.58 10.14
N LEU A 154 16.81 16.26 10.03
CA LEU A 154 17.87 16.25 11.04
C LEU A 154 17.41 16.81 12.40
N ARG A 155 16.48 17.76 12.42
CA ARG A 155 15.89 18.27 13.67
C ARG A 155 14.97 17.25 14.35
N ASN A 156 14.37 16.36 13.58
CA ASN A 156 13.45 15.33 14.09
C ASN A 156 14.14 13.97 14.29
N THR A 157 15.45 13.86 14.09
CA THR A 157 16.18 12.65 14.49
C THR A 157 16.31 12.59 16.01
N PRO A 158 16.31 11.40 16.62
CA PRO A 158 16.39 11.25 18.07
C PRO A 158 17.79 11.47 18.66
N LEU A 159 18.69 12.12 17.92
CA LEU A 159 20.09 12.30 18.30
C LEU A 159 20.23 13.41 19.34
N ARG A 160 21.13 13.21 20.32
CA ARG A 160 21.36 14.20 21.39
C ARG A 160 22.02 15.48 20.89
N ASN A 161 22.89 15.39 19.89
CA ASN A 161 23.65 16.53 19.39
C ASN A 161 23.11 17.03 18.05
N PRO A 162 23.08 18.36 17.82
CA PRO A 162 22.60 18.91 16.57
C PRO A 162 23.50 18.49 15.41
N SER A 163 22.90 17.93 14.36
CA SER A 163 23.62 17.54 13.15
C SER A 163 23.62 18.71 12.16
N LEU A 164 24.79 19.31 11.91
CA LEU A 164 24.97 20.44 11.00
C LEU A 164 25.74 19.99 9.76
N LEU A 165 25.05 19.91 8.62
CA LEU A 165 25.63 19.49 7.35
C LEU A 165 26.02 20.71 6.51
N THR A 166 27.17 20.59 5.86
CA THR A 166 27.68 21.57 4.91
C THR A 166 26.92 21.47 3.58
N PRO A 167 26.90 22.54 2.76
CA PRO A 167 26.35 22.48 1.41
C PRO A 167 26.98 21.38 0.54
N LYS A 168 28.26 21.04 0.77
CA LYS A 168 28.93 19.91 0.10
C LYS A 168 28.24 18.58 0.43
N SER A 169 28.00 18.32 1.72
CA SER A 169 27.32 17.10 2.17
C SER A 169 25.87 17.04 1.68
N LEU A 170 25.15 18.17 1.62
CA LEU A 170 23.81 18.22 1.03
C LEU A 170 23.81 17.84 -0.45
N ARG A 171 24.77 18.35 -1.24
CA ARG A 171 24.96 17.93 -2.64
C ARG A 171 25.29 16.45 -2.76
N ARG A 172 26.14 15.92 -1.86
CA ARG A 172 26.48 14.50 -1.80
C ARG A 172 25.26 13.63 -1.54
N ILE A 173 24.39 14.03 -0.61
CA ILE A 173 23.10 13.35 -0.35
C ILE A 173 22.27 13.32 -1.63
N LEU A 174 22.11 14.44 -2.35
CA LEU A 174 21.35 14.48 -3.61
C LEU A 174 21.94 13.54 -4.67
N GLN A 175 23.26 13.50 -4.81
CA GLN A 175 23.94 12.63 -5.78
C GLN A 175 23.71 11.16 -5.48
N ILE A 176 23.84 10.74 -4.21
CA ILE A 176 23.66 9.34 -3.79
C ILE A 176 22.19 8.91 -3.90
N THR A 177 21.28 9.79 -3.49
CA THR A 177 19.85 9.47 -3.36
C THR A 177 19.05 9.74 -4.64
N GLU A 178 19.69 10.36 -5.63
CA GLU A 178 19.09 10.89 -6.85
C GLU A 178 17.92 11.87 -6.60
N GLY A 179 17.90 12.51 -5.42
CA GLY A 179 16.80 13.39 -5.00
C GLY A 179 15.49 12.64 -4.73
N ILE A 180 15.52 11.31 -4.54
CA ILE A 180 14.34 10.52 -4.19
C ILE A 180 14.10 10.59 -2.68
N THR A 181 12.93 11.10 -2.27
CA THR A 181 12.56 11.28 -0.85
C THR A 181 12.80 10.01 -0.02
N ALA A 182 12.35 8.85 -0.50
CA ALA A 182 12.53 7.57 0.21
C ALA A 182 14.01 7.24 0.46
N ASN A 183 14.87 7.47 -0.54
CA ASN A 183 16.31 7.22 -0.43
C ASN A 183 16.99 8.21 0.52
N ILE A 184 16.56 9.47 0.51
CA ILE A 184 17.04 10.50 1.46
C ILE A 184 16.73 10.09 2.90
N PHE A 185 15.48 9.73 3.20
CA PHE A 185 15.11 9.25 4.53
C PHE A 185 15.87 7.98 4.92
N HIS A 186 16.02 7.04 3.99
CA HIS A 186 16.78 5.81 4.24
C HIS A 186 18.24 6.10 4.61
N MET A 187 18.93 6.93 3.83
CA MET A 187 20.30 7.33 4.10
C MET A 187 20.43 8.03 5.46
N ILE A 188 19.63 9.05 5.73
CA ILE A 188 19.70 9.81 6.99
C ILE A 188 19.37 8.93 8.20
N ASN A 189 18.37 8.04 8.09
CA ASN A 189 18.00 7.14 9.19
C ASN A 189 19.14 6.17 9.53
N ASN A 190 19.79 5.59 8.52
CA ASN A 190 20.92 4.69 8.76
C ASN A 190 22.12 5.43 9.36
N LEU A 191 22.43 6.64 8.88
CA LEU A 191 23.45 7.50 9.47
C LEU A 191 23.13 7.84 10.94
N ALA A 192 21.85 8.08 11.26
CA ALA A 192 21.42 8.32 12.64
C ALA A 192 21.60 7.06 13.50
N ILE A 193 21.26 5.89 12.99
CA ILE A 193 21.46 4.60 13.69
C ILE A 193 22.95 4.40 13.98
N GLU A 194 23.82 4.57 12.97
CA GLU A 194 25.27 4.44 13.13
C GLU A 194 25.82 5.46 14.15
N ALA A 195 25.29 6.68 14.17
CA ALA A 195 25.68 7.70 15.14
C ALA A 195 25.29 7.33 16.59
N VAL A 196 24.15 6.66 16.78
CA VAL A 196 23.73 6.13 18.09
C VAL A 196 24.60 4.94 18.49
N GLU A 197 24.81 3.98 17.59
CA GLU A 197 25.60 2.77 17.86
C GLU A 197 27.07 3.08 18.17
N SER A 198 27.65 4.08 17.49
CA SER A 198 29.01 4.57 17.76
C SER A 198 29.11 5.47 19.00
N GLY A 199 27.98 5.86 19.61
CA GLY A 199 27.92 6.78 20.74
C GLY A 199 28.22 8.24 20.39
N ARG A 200 28.42 8.57 19.12
CA ARG A 200 28.70 9.94 18.65
C ARG A 200 27.48 10.85 18.77
N GLU A 201 26.28 10.28 18.65
CA GLU A 201 24.99 10.97 18.83
C GLU A 201 24.84 12.20 17.91
N GLN A 202 25.48 12.18 16.74
CA GLN A 202 25.52 13.26 15.74
C GLN A 202 25.83 12.71 14.35
N ILE A 203 25.11 13.15 13.31
CA ILE A 203 25.49 12.90 11.91
C ILE A 203 26.51 13.95 11.47
N THR A 204 27.67 13.50 11.01
CA THR A 204 28.76 14.38 10.56
C THR A 204 28.89 14.42 9.04
N ASN A 205 29.61 15.43 8.55
CA ASN A 205 29.90 15.58 7.12
C ASN A 205 30.73 14.40 6.59
N GLU A 206 31.65 13.87 7.39
CA GLU A 206 32.47 12.72 7.04
C GLU A 206 31.63 11.45 6.88
N ALA A 207 30.64 11.24 7.74
CA ALA A 207 29.74 10.09 7.65
C ALA A 207 28.90 10.13 6.36
N VAL A 208 28.46 11.32 5.93
CA VAL A 208 27.78 11.52 4.64
C VAL A 208 28.72 11.26 3.46
N ASP A 209 29.96 11.73 3.54
CA ASP A 209 30.95 11.57 2.46
C ASP A 209 31.37 10.09 2.30
N ASN A 210 31.52 9.38 3.42
CA ASN A 210 31.90 7.96 3.49
C ASN A 210 30.72 7.00 3.32
N TRP A 211 29.51 7.50 3.11
CA TRP A 211 28.34 6.66 2.91
C TRP A 211 28.51 5.80 1.66
N GLU A 212 28.72 4.50 1.86
CA GLU A 212 28.67 3.51 0.81
C GLU A 212 27.23 3.06 0.65
N THR A 213 26.71 3.10 -0.58
CA THR A 213 25.40 2.55 -0.92
C THR A 213 25.39 1.08 -0.54
N ALA A 214 24.84 0.75 0.63
CA ALA A 214 24.42 -0.61 0.92
C ALA A 214 23.43 -0.98 -0.19
N SER A 215 23.85 -1.87 -1.09
CA SER A 215 23.01 -2.37 -2.18
C SER A 215 21.61 -2.72 -1.65
N PRO A 216 20.53 -2.52 -2.43
CA PRO A 216 19.16 -2.83 -2.02
C PRO A 216 18.89 -4.32 -1.68
N SER A 217 19.91 -5.17 -1.66
CA SER A 217 19.86 -6.62 -1.49
C SER A 217 19.77 -7.11 -0.05
N ARG A 218 19.79 -6.24 0.97
CA ARG A 218 19.50 -6.64 2.37
C ARG A 218 18.01 -6.54 2.74
N ARG A 219 17.11 -6.73 1.77
CA ARG A 219 15.75 -7.20 2.09
C ARG A 219 15.82 -8.71 2.31
N SER A 220 16.03 -9.14 3.55
CA SER A 220 15.64 -10.49 3.93
C SER A 220 14.12 -10.55 3.94
N PRO A 221 13.45 -11.36 3.10
CA PRO A 221 12.11 -11.81 3.44
C PRO A 221 12.31 -12.64 4.71
N GLY A 222 11.70 -12.23 5.81
CA GLY A 222 11.58 -13.07 7.00
C GLY A 222 10.86 -14.36 6.58
N SER A 223 11.63 -15.39 6.24
CA SER A 223 11.12 -16.73 6.12
C SER A 223 10.78 -17.18 7.53
N LEU A 224 9.50 -17.05 7.90
CA LEU A 224 8.91 -17.93 8.90
C LEU A 224 8.95 -19.35 8.32
N ARG A 225 10.13 -19.98 8.39
CA ARG A 225 10.24 -21.43 8.34
C ARG A 225 9.69 -21.92 9.67
N SER A 226 8.47 -22.46 9.64
CA SER A 226 7.97 -23.32 10.70
C SER A 226 8.90 -24.54 10.79
N GLU A 227 9.78 -24.55 11.77
CA GLU A 227 10.45 -25.76 12.21
C GLU A 227 9.39 -26.70 12.81
N ARG A 228 9.02 -27.73 12.06
CA ARG A 228 8.43 -28.94 12.68
C ARG A 228 9.60 -29.83 13.11
N PRO A 229 9.65 -30.29 14.36
CA PRO A 229 10.63 -31.30 14.74
C PRO A 229 10.32 -32.61 14.01
N ARG A 230 11.34 -33.17 13.37
CA ARG A 230 11.35 -34.57 12.92
C ARG A 230 11.40 -35.46 14.16
N ALA A 231 10.37 -36.27 14.36
CA ALA A 231 10.50 -37.49 15.14
C ALA A 231 10.83 -38.61 14.16
N ASP A 232 11.90 -39.34 14.47
CA ASP A 232 12.48 -40.38 13.64
C ASP A 232 12.03 -41.77 14.13
N VAL A 233 12.01 -42.70 13.18
CA VAL A 233 12.06 -44.17 13.34
C VAL A 233 10.79 -44.94 13.73
N GLY A 234 10.32 -45.73 12.76
CA GLY A 234 9.48 -46.92 12.95
C GLY A 234 9.18 -47.64 11.64
N LYS A 235 10.13 -48.44 11.15
CA LYS A 235 9.99 -49.32 9.96
C LYS A 235 8.86 -50.34 10.14
N ASP A 236 8.03 -50.51 9.11
CA ASP A 236 7.57 -51.84 8.66
C ASP A 236 7.14 -51.80 7.17
N PRO A 237 7.74 -52.59 6.26
CA PRO A 237 7.35 -52.66 4.87
C PRO A 237 6.55 -53.95 4.62
N SER A 238 5.23 -53.86 4.48
CA SER A 238 4.47 -54.92 3.81
C SER A 238 3.17 -54.43 3.17
N ARG A 239 2.99 -54.86 1.91
CA ARG A 239 1.76 -54.99 1.11
C ARG A 239 1.28 -53.77 0.32
N THR A 240 1.57 -53.71 -0.99
CA THR A 240 0.90 -54.36 -2.15
C THR A 240 -0.29 -53.55 -2.67
N HIS A 241 -0.18 -53.21 -3.96
CA HIS A 241 -1.22 -52.70 -4.85
C HIS A 241 -2.64 -53.26 -4.61
N CYS A 242 -3.66 -52.41 -4.79
CA CYS A 242 -4.78 -52.75 -5.67
C CYS A 242 -5.60 -51.51 -6.09
N PHE A 243 -5.96 -51.52 -7.35
CA PHE A 243 -6.83 -50.59 -8.08
C PHE A 243 -8.32 -50.82 -7.73
N SER A 244 -9.15 -49.90 -8.24
CA SER A 244 -10.60 -49.98 -8.50
C SER A 244 -11.56 -49.52 -7.40
N GLY A 245 -12.51 -48.67 -7.82
CA GLY A 245 -13.45 -47.98 -6.96
C GLY A 245 -14.74 -48.74 -6.69
N ILE A 246 -15.52 -48.19 -5.77
CA ILE A 246 -16.97 -48.34 -5.59
C ILE A 246 -17.43 -47.09 -4.81
N SER A 247 -18.54 -46.53 -5.28
CA SER A 247 -19.31 -45.46 -4.64
C SER A 247 -19.99 -45.99 -3.37
N CYS A 248 -20.03 -45.21 -2.28
CA CYS A 248 -21.07 -45.38 -1.27
C CYS A 248 -21.39 -44.08 -0.54
N GLU A 249 -22.70 -43.83 -0.46
CA GLU A 249 -23.40 -42.68 0.08
C GLU A 249 -23.34 -42.57 1.61
N ARG A 250 -23.61 -41.32 2.06
CA ARG A 250 -24.30 -40.91 3.30
C ARG A 250 -23.94 -41.62 4.61
N PHE A 251 -23.44 -40.84 5.57
CA PHE A 251 -23.96 -40.91 6.94
C PHE A 251 -23.81 -39.58 7.68
N ARG A 252 -24.95 -38.94 8.00
CA ARG A 252 -25.09 -38.03 9.15
C ARG A 252 -25.56 -38.86 10.33
N PRO A 253 -25.17 -38.50 11.56
CA PRO A 253 -26.13 -38.51 12.65
C PRO A 253 -26.25 -37.13 13.32
N ARG A 254 -27.50 -36.80 13.65
CA ARG A 254 -27.91 -35.69 14.52
C ARG A 254 -27.86 -36.14 15.97
N LEU A 255 -27.39 -35.22 16.83
CA LEU A 255 -27.89 -34.89 18.18
C LEU A 255 -27.83 -36.02 19.24
N PRO A 256 -27.88 -35.69 20.54
CA PRO A 256 -28.99 -35.00 21.21
C PRO A 256 -28.89 -33.47 21.29
#